data_AF-F7K523-F1
#
_entry.id   AF-F7K523-F1
#
_cell.length_a   1.000
_cell.length_b   1.000
_cell.length_c   1.000
_cell.angle_alpha   90.00
_cell.angle_beta   90.00
_cell.angle_gamma   90.00
#
_symmetry.space_group_name_H-M   'P 1'
#
loop_
_entity.id
_entity.type
_entity.pdbx_description
1 polymer ?
#
loop_
_entity_poly.entity_id
_entity_poly.type
_entity_poly.pdbx_seq_one_letter_code
_entity_poly.pdbx_strand_id
1 'polypeptide(L)'
;MELSGLKLSDIHPSQFYISLEKLRQVEKWFRPDDLSHFEPVPVKRLNGRIIFTDGHTRAFAAYRKGLAKIPLVWDEDELDWEAYQLCADACSSRGIHTISDLQDRVVDADVYQHLWNDWCDTLHEILALRRSRPSLYSDYNNNGDES
;
A
#
# COMPACT_ATOMS: atom_id res chain seq x y z
N MET A 1 6.43 -14.36 13.56
CA MET A 1 7.57 -13.60 13.01
C MET A 1 7.55 -12.26 13.69
N GLU A 2 8.61 -11.94 14.42
CA GLU A 2 8.75 -10.65 15.12
C GLU A 2 8.97 -9.51 14.12
N LEU A 3 8.30 -8.37 14.31
CA LEU A 3 8.39 -7.21 13.42
C LEU A 3 9.81 -6.64 13.32
N SER A 4 10.59 -6.71 14.42
CA SER A 4 11.98 -6.24 14.50
C SER A 4 12.92 -6.96 13.52
N GLY A 5 12.54 -8.16 13.06
CA GLY A 5 13.27 -8.93 12.07
C GLY A 5 13.10 -8.41 10.64
N LEU A 6 11.99 -7.76 10.33
CA LEU A 6 11.58 -7.41 8.98
C LEU A 6 12.39 -6.25 8.40
N LYS A 7 12.68 -6.35 7.11
CA LYS A 7 13.24 -5.28 6.29
C LYS A 7 12.14 -4.67 5.42
N LEU A 8 12.39 -3.46 4.94
CA LEU A 8 11.54 -2.80 3.95
C LEU A 8 11.38 -3.63 2.65
N SER A 9 12.38 -4.45 2.30
CA SER A 9 12.33 -5.39 1.18
C SER A 9 11.42 -6.59 1.39
N ASP A 10 11.01 -6.86 2.63
CA ASP A 10 10.17 -8.02 3.00
C ASP A 10 8.68 -7.65 3.03
N ILE A 11 8.35 -6.36 2.83
CA ILE A 11 7.01 -5.81 3.01
C ILE A 11 6.51 -5.31 1.66
N HIS A 12 5.34 -5.82 1.26
CA HIS A 12 4.75 -5.54 -0.02
C HIS A 12 3.91 -4.24 0.01
N PRO A 13 4.07 -3.31 -0.96
CA PRO A 13 3.28 -2.09 -1.01
C PRO A 13 1.82 -2.34 -1.41
N SER A 14 0.93 -1.61 -0.77
CA SER A 14 -0.48 -1.44 -1.16
C SER A 14 -0.77 -0.08 -1.81
N GLN A 15 0.26 0.74 -2.06
CA GLN A 15 0.15 2.05 -2.73
C GLN A 15 1.20 2.13 -3.84
N PHE A 16 0.81 2.57 -5.04
CA PHE A 16 1.67 2.54 -6.22
C PHE A 16 2.20 3.89 -6.72
N TYR A 17 1.89 4.99 -6.02
CA TYR A 17 2.53 6.31 -6.24
C TYR A 17 2.86 6.97 -4.91
N ILE A 18 3.87 7.85 -4.87
CA ILE A 18 4.18 8.69 -3.70
C ILE A 18 3.92 10.15 -4.09
N SER A 19 3.22 10.90 -3.23
CA SER A 19 3.09 12.35 -3.38
C SER A 19 4.42 13.02 -3.03
N LEU A 20 4.99 13.77 -3.98
CA LEU A 20 6.21 14.56 -3.76
C LEU A 20 6.02 15.57 -2.62
N GLU A 21 4.84 16.17 -2.51
CA GLU A 21 4.51 17.09 -1.43
C GLU A 21 4.54 16.39 -0.07
N LYS A 22 3.81 15.28 0.08
CA LYS A 22 3.80 14.50 1.33
C LYS A 22 5.22 14.02 1.68
N LEU A 23 5.99 13.59 0.68
CA LEU A 23 7.38 13.17 0.86
C LEU A 23 8.25 14.31 1.40
N ARG A 24 8.15 15.51 0.81
CA ARG A 24 8.86 16.70 1.31
C ARG A 24 8.47 17.03 2.75
N GLN A 25 7.21 16.84 3.14
CA GLN A 25 6.78 17.08 4.51
C GLN A 25 7.40 16.07 5.48
N VAL A 26 7.45 14.78 5.11
CA VAL A 26 8.16 13.76 5.88
C VAL A 26 9.64 14.10 6.03
N GLU A 27 10.30 14.49 4.93
CA GLU A 27 11.74 14.78 4.92
C GLU A 27 12.14 15.99 5.79
N LYS A 28 11.22 16.90 6.13
CA LYS A 28 11.51 18.03 7.03
C LYS A 28 11.83 17.55 8.45
N TRP A 29 11.09 16.58 8.97
CA TRP A 29 11.23 16.09 10.34
C TRP A 29 11.98 14.76 10.43
N PHE A 30 12.04 13.98 9.35
CA PHE A 30 12.67 12.68 9.37
C PHE A 30 14.19 12.76 9.64
N ARG A 31 14.67 11.96 10.59
CA ARG A 31 16.09 11.82 10.95
C ARG A 31 16.48 10.34 10.87
N PRO A 32 17.26 9.90 9.88
CA PRO A 32 17.58 8.48 9.71
C PRO A 32 18.45 7.90 10.83
N ASP A 33 19.15 8.77 11.54
CA ASP A 33 20.05 8.53 12.66
C ASP A 33 19.35 8.57 14.04
N ASP A 34 18.11 9.06 14.10
CA ASP A 34 17.28 9.09 15.31
C ASP A 34 15.80 8.81 14.99
N LEU A 35 15.36 7.59 15.31
CA LEU A 35 13.98 7.12 15.08
C LEU A 35 13.10 7.24 16.33
N SER A 36 13.54 7.93 17.39
CA SER A 36 12.76 8.09 18.64
C SER A 36 11.40 8.77 18.42
N HIS A 37 11.31 9.66 17.44
CA HIS A 37 10.09 10.35 17.03
C HIS A 37 9.47 9.79 15.74
N PHE A 38 10.01 8.67 15.22
CA PHE A 38 9.46 8.01 14.05
C PHE A 38 8.28 7.15 14.48
N GLU A 39 7.08 7.63 14.21
CA GLU A 39 5.87 6.84 14.45
C GLU A 39 5.90 5.54 13.61
N PRO A 40 5.73 4.37 14.23
CA PRO A 40 5.79 3.07 13.55
C PRO A 40 4.86 2.99 12.36
N VAL A 41 5.34 2.35 11.29
CA VAL A 41 4.54 2.15 10.08
C VAL A 41 3.67 0.89 10.25
N PRO A 42 2.35 0.99 10.05
CA PRO A 42 1.45 -0.13 10.24
C PRO A 42 1.56 -1.14 9.09
N VAL A 43 1.58 -2.42 9.47
CA VAL A 43 1.66 -3.56 8.55
C VAL A 43 0.67 -4.64 8.93
N LYS A 44 0.28 -5.47 7.96
CA LYS A 44 -0.64 -6.59 8.20
C LYS A 44 -0.31 -7.80 7.34
N ARG A 45 -0.69 -8.99 7.82
CA ARG A 45 -0.63 -10.21 7.00
C ARG A 45 -1.85 -10.30 6.10
N LEU A 46 -1.60 -10.44 4.81
CA LEU A 46 -2.62 -10.67 3.79
C LEU A 46 -2.16 -11.80 2.88
N ASN A 47 -2.91 -12.90 2.81
CA ASN A 47 -2.62 -14.05 1.94
C ASN A 47 -1.16 -14.55 2.05
N GLY A 48 -0.65 -14.67 3.28
CA GLY A 48 0.70 -15.18 3.54
C GLY A 48 1.83 -14.16 3.38
N ARG A 49 1.61 -13.01 2.72
CA ARG A 49 2.55 -11.88 2.63
C ARG A 49 2.29 -10.83 3.72
N ILE A 50 3.30 -10.02 4.03
CA ILE A 50 3.15 -8.84 4.88
C ILE A 50 3.04 -7.63 3.96
N ILE A 51 2.04 -6.79 4.18
CA ILE A 51 1.81 -5.56 3.41
C ILE A 51 1.89 -4.35 4.32
N PHE A 52 2.22 -3.19 3.74
CA PHE A 52 1.91 -1.91 4.38
C PHE A 52 0.41 -1.66 4.32
N THR A 53 -0.20 -1.23 5.43
CA THR A 53 -1.59 -0.75 5.43
C THR A 53 -1.64 0.77 5.30
N ASP A 54 -0.65 1.46 5.86
CA ASP A 54 -0.43 2.90 5.67
C ASP A 54 1.09 3.19 5.78
N GLY A 55 1.48 4.46 5.68
CA GLY A 55 2.82 4.93 5.98
C GLY A 55 3.83 4.74 4.85
N HIS A 56 3.40 4.44 3.62
CA HIS A 56 4.29 4.22 2.46
C HIS A 56 5.21 5.40 2.20
N THR A 57 4.73 6.64 2.41
CA THR A 57 5.57 7.84 2.25
C THR A 57 6.72 7.87 3.29
N ARG A 58 6.45 7.46 4.53
CA ARG A 58 7.47 7.36 5.60
C ARG A 58 8.44 6.22 5.33
N ALA A 59 7.93 5.06 4.95
CA ALA A 59 8.75 3.90 4.57
C ALA A 59 9.67 4.23 3.38
N PHE A 60 9.14 4.94 2.37
CA PHE A 60 9.91 5.36 1.21
C PHE A 60 10.96 6.42 1.56
N ALA A 61 10.64 7.40 2.41
CA ALA A 61 11.63 8.36 2.92
C ALA A 61 12.79 7.66 3.65
N ALA A 62 12.49 6.66 4.48
CA ALA A 62 13.50 5.86 5.17
C ALA A 62 14.37 5.06 4.18
N TYR A 63 13.75 4.42 3.20
CA TYR A 63 14.47 3.74 2.10
C TYR A 63 15.42 4.69 1.38
N ARG A 64 14.97 5.91 1.01
CA ARG A 64 15.82 6.93 0.35
C ARG A 64 17.02 7.37 1.18
N LYS A 65 16.97 7.22 2.50
CA LYS A 65 18.09 7.49 3.42
C LYS A 65 18.95 6.25 3.70
N GLY A 66 18.70 5.14 3.01
CA GLY A 66 19.49 3.92 3.10
C GLY A 66 19.14 3.01 4.27
N LEU A 67 18.02 3.25 4.97
CA LEU A 67 17.58 2.32 6.01
C LEU A 67 17.01 1.05 5.39
N ALA A 68 17.45 -0.10 5.93
CA ALA A 68 16.84 -1.38 5.60
C ALA A 68 15.63 -1.71 6.49
N LYS A 69 15.55 -1.10 7.68
CA LYS A 69 14.52 -1.37 8.70
C LYS A 69 14.01 -0.06 9.28
N ILE A 70 12.74 -0.08 9.70
CA ILE A 70 12.08 1.02 10.41
C ILE A 70 11.24 0.44 11.55
N PRO A 71 10.81 1.25 12.54
CA PRO A 71 9.75 0.86 13.46
C PRO A 71 8.49 0.46 12.69
N LEU A 72 7.96 -0.71 13.01
CA LEU A 72 6.73 -1.27 12.45
C LEU A 72 5.79 -1.63 13.58
N VAL A 73 4.49 -1.61 13.30
CA VAL A 73 3.44 -2.07 14.21
C VAL A 73 2.47 -2.95 13.45
N TRP A 74 1.91 -3.97 14.11
CA TRP A 74 0.82 -4.71 13.52
C TRP A 74 -0.42 -3.85 13.54
N ASP A 75 -1.05 -3.71 12.39
CA ASP A 75 -2.30 -3.00 12.27
C ASP A 75 -3.43 -3.86 12.86
N GLU A 76 -4.04 -3.40 13.95
CA GLU A 76 -5.10 -4.10 14.68
C GLU A 76 -6.51 -3.69 14.24
N ASP A 77 -6.63 -2.68 13.36
CA ASP A 77 -7.92 -2.14 12.94
C ASP A 77 -8.71 -3.14 12.07
N GLU A 78 -10.04 -3.05 12.10
CA GLU A 78 -10.88 -3.80 11.17
C GLU A 78 -10.85 -3.11 9.81
N LEU A 79 -10.10 -3.69 8.87
CA LEU A 79 -9.84 -3.12 7.55
C LEU A 79 -10.67 -3.79 6.46
N ASP A 80 -10.91 -3.06 5.37
CA ASP A 80 -11.50 -3.62 4.15
C ASP A 80 -10.48 -4.50 3.40
N TRP A 81 -10.46 -5.78 3.74
CA TRP A 81 -9.53 -6.75 3.20
C TRP A 81 -9.60 -6.92 1.69
N GLU A 82 -10.80 -6.79 1.12
CA GLU A 82 -10.99 -6.87 -0.32
C GLU A 82 -10.33 -5.67 -1.02
N ALA A 83 -10.48 -4.47 -0.45
CA ALA A 83 -9.79 -3.28 -0.95
C ALA A 83 -8.27 -3.44 -0.87
N TYR A 84 -7.73 -3.87 0.28
CA TYR A 84 -6.28 -4.08 0.42
C TYR A 84 -5.73 -5.16 -0.51
N GLN A 85 -6.49 -6.22 -0.75
CA GLN A 85 -6.11 -7.25 -1.72
C GLN A 85 -6.03 -6.67 -3.13
N LEU A 86 -7.03 -5.90 -3.56
CA LEU A 86 -7.03 -5.25 -4.87
C LEU A 86 -5.90 -4.22 -5.01
N CYS A 87 -5.60 -3.46 -3.95
CA CYS A 87 -4.46 -2.55 -3.90
C CYS A 87 -3.11 -3.28 -4.07
N ALA A 88 -2.88 -4.36 -3.32
CA ALA A 88 -1.65 -5.13 -3.39
C ALA A 88 -1.49 -5.88 -4.72
N ASP A 89 -2.60 -6.33 -5.33
CA ASP A 89 -2.58 -6.95 -6.66
C ASP A 89 -2.35 -5.92 -7.76
N ALA A 90 -2.91 -4.71 -7.62
CA ALA A 90 -2.64 -3.58 -8.50
C ALA A 90 -1.17 -3.15 -8.46
N CYS A 91 -0.53 -3.21 -7.30
CA CYS A 91 0.92 -3.01 -7.17
C CYS A 91 1.69 -4.11 -7.89
N SER A 92 1.33 -5.37 -7.64
CA SER A 92 2.00 -6.53 -8.25
C SER A 92 1.93 -6.51 -9.79
N SER A 93 0.76 -6.18 -10.37
CA SER A 93 0.59 -6.08 -11.82
C SER A 93 1.36 -4.91 -12.46
N ARG A 94 1.76 -3.93 -11.66
CA ARG A 94 2.61 -2.79 -12.07
C ARG A 94 4.10 -3.04 -11.81
N GLY A 95 4.48 -4.25 -11.37
CA GLY A 95 5.86 -4.60 -11.02
C GLY A 95 6.34 -3.96 -9.71
N ILE A 96 5.42 -3.61 -8.80
CA ILE A 96 5.72 -3.03 -7.50
C ILE A 96 5.60 -4.14 -6.46
N HIS A 97 6.75 -4.57 -5.94
CA HIS A 97 6.86 -5.67 -4.99
C HIS A 97 7.44 -5.24 -3.65
N THR A 98 8.21 -4.15 -3.65
CA THR A 98 8.84 -3.58 -2.46
C THR A 98 8.81 -2.06 -2.51
N ILE A 99 9.15 -1.40 -1.39
CA ILE A 99 9.16 0.06 -1.33
C ILE A 99 10.15 0.71 -2.32
N SER A 100 11.20 0.01 -2.74
CA SER A 100 12.17 0.56 -3.70
C SER A 100 11.58 0.76 -5.09
N ASP A 101 10.57 -0.03 -5.45
CA ASP A 101 9.92 0.03 -6.77
C ASP A 101 9.07 1.30 -6.94
N LEU A 102 8.93 2.10 -5.87
CA LEU A 102 8.31 3.42 -5.89
C LEU A 102 9.30 4.55 -6.24
N GLN A 103 10.59 4.25 -6.45
CA GLN A 103 11.62 5.27 -6.70
C GLN A 103 11.28 6.20 -7.87
N ASP A 104 10.80 5.63 -8.97
CA ASP A 104 10.41 6.37 -10.18
C ASP A 104 8.91 6.71 -10.22
N ARG A 105 8.23 6.61 -9.07
CA ARG A 105 6.77 6.81 -8.92
C ARG A 105 6.45 7.92 -7.93
N VAL A 106 7.38 8.84 -7.74
CA VAL A 106 7.17 10.08 -6.98
C VAL A 106 6.64 11.14 -7.92
N VAL A 107 5.43 11.65 -7.66
CA VAL A 107 4.71 12.55 -8.56
C VAL A 107 4.19 13.78 -7.82
N ASP A 108 3.98 14.88 -8.56
CA ASP A 108 3.41 16.10 -8.00
C ASP A 108 1.97 15.91 -7.49
N ALA A 109 1.49 16.83 -6.66
CA ALA A 109 0.21 16.70 -5.96
C ALA A 109 -0.98 16.44 -6.91
N ASP A 110 -1.07 17.18 -8.01
CA ASP A 110 -2.15 17.03 -8.99
C ASP A 110 -2.11 15.66 -9.68
N VAL A 111 -0.92 15.18 -10.02
CA VAL A 111 -0.73 13.85 -10.63
C VAL A 111 -1.02 12.75 -9.61
N TYR A 112 -0.60 12.93 -8.36
CA TYR A 112 -0.91 12.01 -7.27
C TYR A 112 -2.42 11.90 -7.03
N GLN A 113 -3.12 13.02 -7.05
CA GLN A 113 -4.58 13.05 -6.93
C GLN A 113 -5.20 12.16 -8.01
N HIS A 114 -4.87 12.39 -9.27
CA HIS A 114 -5.46 11.62 -10.38
C HIS A 114 -5.03 10.16 -10.46
N LEU A 115 -3.77 9.86 -10.17
CA LEU A 115 -3.25 8.50 -10.36
C LEU A 115 -3.48 7.60 -9.16
N TRP A 116 -3.60 8.15 -7.94
CA TRP A 116 -3.75 7.37 -6.73
C TRP A 116 -5.07 7.65 -6.01
N ASN A 117 -5.36 8.90 -5.66
CA ASN A 117 -6.56 9.19 -4.87
C ASN A 117 -7.84 8.85 -5.65
N ASP A 118 -7.95 9.31 -6.91
CA ASP A 118 -9.12 9.01 -7.76
C ASP A 118 -9.26 7.49 -8.02
N TRP A 119 -8.14 6.76 -8.07
CA TRP A 119 -8.14 5.30 -8.21
C TRP A 119 -8.69 4.61 -6.94
N CYS A 120 -8.27 5.08 -5.76
CA CYS A 120 -8.80 4.60 -4.48
C CYS A 120 -10.29 4.91 -4.34
N ASP A 121 -10.72 6.12 -4.69
CA ASP A 121 -12.13 6.51 -4.66
C ASP A 121 -12.97 5.61 -5.57
N THR A 122 -12.52 5.40 -6.81
CA THR A 122 -13.15 4.48 -7.77
C THR A 122 -13.22 3.04 -7.23
N LEU A 123 -12.15 2.56 -6.60
CA LEU A 123 -12.12 1.23 -5.99
C LEU A 123 -13.19 1.10 -4.90
N HIS A 124 -13.26 2.07 -3.99
CA HIS A 124 -14.24 2.06 -2.91
C HIS A 124 -15.68 2.15 -3.42
N GLU A 125 -15.94 2.95 -4.45
CA GLU A 125 -17.25 3.02 -5.12
C GLU A 125 -17.65 1.68 -5.74
N ILE A 126 -16.73 1.02 -6.46
CA ILE A 126 -16.98 -0.30 -7.06
C ILE A 126 -17.29 -1.34 -5.99
N LEU A 127 -16.54 -1.37 -4.89
CA LEU A 127 -16.76 -2.30 -3.79
C LEU A 127 -18.10 -2.05 -3.09
N ALA A 128 -18.46 -0.79 -2.86
CA ALA A 128 -19.76 -0.42 -2.30
C ALA A 128 -20.93 -0.86 -3.22
N LEU A 129 -20.78 -0.67 -4.54
CA LEU A 129 -21.78 -1.11 -5.52
C LEU A 129 -21.92 -2.63 -5.58
N ARG A 130 -20.80 -3.38 -5.55
CA ARG A 130 -20.81 -4.85 -5.50
C ARG A 130 -21.55 -5.38 -4.27
N ARG A 131 -21.26 -4.80 -3.11
CA ARG A 131 -21.87 -5.20 -1.82
C ARG A 131 -23.36 -4.87 -1.75
N SER A 132 -23.80 -3.78 -2.40
CA SER A 132 -25.22 -3.41 -2.46
C SER A 132 -26.04 -4.17 -3.51
N ARG A 133 -25.40 -4.85 -4.48
CA ARG A 133 -26.08 -5.66 -5.52
C ARG A 133 -25.41 -7.03 -5.73
N PRO A 134 -25.57 -7.99 -4.79
CA PRO A 134 -24.88 -9.28 -4.85
C PRO A 134 -25.24 -10.15 -6.07
N SER A 135 -26.43 -10.00 -6.64
CA SER A 135 -26.98 -10.93 -7.65
C SER A 135 -26.57 -10.66 -9.10
N LEU A 136 -25.68 -9.70 -9.38
CA LEU A 136 -25.28 -9.34 -10.76
C LEU A 136 -23.87 -9.84 -11.15
N TYR A 137 -23.12 -10.42 -10.20
CA TYR A 137 -21.75 -10.90 -10.44
C TYR A 137 -21.59 -12.42 -10.31
N SER A 138 -22.63 -13.18 -9.94
CA SER A 138 -22.60 -14.65 -9.95
C SER A 138 -22.57 -15.25 -11.35
N ASP A 139 -23.05 -14.51 -12.35
CA ASP A 139 -23.37 -15.08 -13.67
C ASP A 139 -22.19 -15.05 -14.65
N TYR A 140 -21.06 -14.44 -14.29
CA TYR A 140 -19.84 -14.45 -15.11
C TYR A 140 -18.96 -15.69 -14.91
N ASN A 141 -19.21 -16.50 -13.87
CA ASN A 141 -18.38 -17.69 -13.56
C ASN A 141 -18.98 -19.03 -14.02
N ASN A 142 -20.10 -19.03 -14.76
CA ASN A 142 -20.80 -20.26 -15.17
C ASN A 142 -20.86 -20.51 -16.69
N ASN A 143 -20.20 -19.69 -17.53
CA ASN A 143 -20.20 -19.88 -18.99
C ASN A 143 -18.84 -20.39 -19.51
N GLY A 144 -18.30 -21.42 -18.87
CA GLY A 144 -17.03 -22.02 -19.26
C GLY A 144 -16.95 -23.50 -18.92
N ASP A 145 -17.92 -24.29 -19.40
CA ASP A 145 -17.71 -25.69 -19.80
C ASP A 145 -18.95 -26.18 -20.56
N GLU A 146 -18.95 -25.96 -21.87
CA GLU A 146 -19.65 -26.83 -22.82
C GLU A 146 -18.60 -27.76 -23.44
N SER A 147 -18.59 -29.02 -22.99
CA SER A 147 -18.28 -30.19 -23.82
C SER A 147 -18.85 -31.46 -23.19
#